data_AF-A0A925AAB4-F1
#
_entry.id   AF-A0A925AAB4-F1
#
_cell.length_a   1.000
_cell.length_b   1.000
_cell.length_c   1.000
_cell.angle_alpha   90.00
_cell.angle_beta   90.00
_cell.angle_gamma   90.00
#
_symmetry.space_group_name_H-M   'P 1'
#
loop_
_entity.id
_entity.type
_entity.pdbx_description
1 polymer ?
#
loop_
_entity_poly.entity_id
_entity_poly.type
_entity_poly.pdbx_seq_one_letter_code
_entity_poly.pdbx_strand_id
1 'polypeptide(L)'
;MNKNILVIGGAGYIGSSCVNDLVNSGYEVVVLDNLSTGQMEKVHKNARITHGNILDLHFLEQVFIEDGFDTVIHLAAKKSVNESEENPELYFQNNVVGTLNILSMMSKYNVPKIIFSSTAAVYKPKNVENAIYTEDSEVEPINVYGRTKYMCELMIKDFQRLGKIKQYVIFRYFNVAGDTGLKFVEKNAQNVFPLLSNAIVNGTEFTIFGDDYLTEDGTGVRDYIHISDLANAHVLAVQADTSAVYNLGTKMDIQ
;
A
#
# COMPACT_ATOMS: atom_id res chain seq x y z
N MET A 1 -17.18 -21.66 -4.15
CA MET A 1 -15.79 -21.61 -4.67
C MET A 1 -15.07 -20.53 -3.88
N ASN A 2 -13.86 -20.80 -3.40
CA ASN A 2 -13.05 -19.79 -2.73
C ASN A 2 -12.67 -18.72 -3.77
N LYS A 3 -12.73 -17.44 -3.40
CA LYS A 3 -12.36 -16.36 -4.32
C LYS A 3 -10.86 -16.41 -4.59
N ASN A 4 -10.46 -16.16 -5.84
CA ASN A 4 -9.06 -16.09 -6.25
C ASN A 4 -8.56 -14.63 -6.23
N ILE A 5 -7.50 -14.38 -5.48
CA ILE A 5 -6.99 -13.04 -5.17
C ILE A 5 -5.58 -12.88 -5.73
N LEU A 6 -5.39 -11.88 -6.59
CA LEU A 6 -4.06 -11.46 -7.03
C LEU A 6 -3.55 -10.36 -6.09
N VAL A 7 -2.48 -10.63 -5.33
CA VAL A 7 -1.81 -9.64 -4.48
C VAL A 7 -0.53 -9.16 -5.16
N ILE A 8 -0.59 -7.96 -5.72
CA ILE A 8 0.54 -7.31 -6.41
C ILE A 8 1.35 -6.51 -5.38
N GLY A 9 2.65 -6.80 -5.25
CA GLY A 9 3.48 -6.32 -4.15
C GLY A 9 3.36 -7.17 -2.88
N GLY A 10 2.89 -8.41 -3.02
CA GLY A 10 2.60 -9.32 -1.90
C GLY A 10 3.84 -9.85 -1.16
N ALA A 11 5.06 -9.63 -1.67
CA ALA A 11 6.28 -9.97 -0.94
C ALA A 11 6.83 -8.80 -0.11
N GLY A 12 6.18 -7.62 -0.15
CA GLY A 12 6.57 -6.47 0.67
C GLY A 12 6.10 -6.56 2.12
N TYR A 13 6.46 -5.57 2.94
CA TYR A 13 6.12 -5.49 4.37
C TYR A 13 4.62 -5.67 4.62
N ILE A 14 3.78 -4.78 4.06
CA ILE A 14 2.30 -4.87 4.18
C ILE A 14 1.76 -6.08 3.40
N GLY A 15 2.30 -6.33 2.21
CA GLY A 15 1.85 -7.39 1.32
C GLY A 15 1.94 -8.78 1.93
N SER A 16 3.07 -9.12 2.53
CA SER A 16 3.29 -10.43 3.15
C SER A 16 2.29 -10.71 4.29
N SER A 17 1.99 -9.68 5.11
CA SER A 17 0.97 -9.78 6.14
C SER A 17 -0.44 -9.94 5.55
N CYS A 18 -0.77 -9.19 4.51
CA CYS A 18 -2.05 -9.31 3.82
C CYS A 18 -2.23 -10.71 3.20
N VAL A 19 -1.19 -11.24 2.55
CA VAL A 19 -1.18 -12.59 1.97
C VAL A 19 -1.38 -13.64 3.07
N ASN A 20 -0.69 -13.52 4.20
CA ASN A 20 -0.86 -14.43 5.33
C ASN A 20 -2.33 -14.49 5.79
N ASP A 21 -2.96 -13.34 6.00
CA ASP A 21 -4.32 -13.28 6.53
C ASP A 21 -5.37 -13.73 5.51
N LEU A 22 -5.16 -13.43 4.22
CA LEU A 22 -6.03 -13.93 3.14
C LEU A 22 -5.99 -15.46 3.05
N VAL A 23 -4.80 -16.05 3.06
CA VAL A 23 -4.66 -17.51 2.99
C VAL A 23 -5.26 -18.17 4.23
N ASN A 24 -5.01 -17.62 5.42
CA ASN A 24 -5.60 -18.13 6.66
C ASN A 24 -7.13 -17.96 6.70
N SER A 25 -7.67 -17.01 5.93
CA SER A 25 -9.12 -16.83 5.72
C SER A 25 -9.71 -17.74 4.63
N GLY A 26 -8.91 -18.63 4.03
CA GLY A 26 -9.35 -19.61 3.04
C GLY A 26 -9.43 -19.09 1.61
N TYR A 27 -8.82 -17.93 1.29
CA TYR A 27 -8.73 -17.45 -0.08
C TYR A 27 -7.59 -18.17 -0.85
N GLU A 28 -7.81 -18.37 -2.14
CA GLU A 28 -6.73 -18.75 -3.06
C GLU A 28 -5.95 -17.48 -3.41
N VAL A 29 -4.63 -17.48 -3.19
CA VAL A 29 -3.80 -16.28 -3.32
C VAL A 29 -2.66 -16.51 -4.29
N VAL A 30 -2.57 -15.61 -5.28
CA VAL A 30 -1.43 -15.48 -6.18
C VAL A 30 -0.72 -14.18 -5.86
N VAL A 31 0.59 -14.24 -5.63
CA VAL A 31 1.44 -13.08 -5.37
C VAL A 31 2.19 -12.73 -6.64
N LEU A 32 2.07 -11.47 -7.07
CA LEU A 32 2.91 -10.90 -8.12
C LEU A 32 3.88 -9.91 -7.47
N ASP A 33 5.18 -10.16 -7.58
CA ASP A 33 6.17 -9.25 -7.02
C ASP A 33 7.45 -9.28 -7.87
N ASN A 34 8.18 -8.17 -7.95
CA ASN A 34 9.48 -8.12 -8.65
C ASN A 34 10.67 -8.30 -7.69
N LEU A 35 10.41 -8.40 -6.38
CA LEU A 35 11.38 -8.56 -5.29
C LEU A 35 12.38 -7.40 -5.18
N SER A 36 12.06 -6.23 -5.74
CA SER A 36 12.92 -5.04 -5.63
C SER A 36 13.10 -4.57 -4.18
N THR A 37 12.07 -4.75 -3.35
CA THR A 37 12.09 -4.51 -1.89
C THR A 37 11.47 -5.66 -1.08
N GLY A 38 10.80 -6.59 -1.75
CA GLY A 38 10.12 -7.73 -1.13
C GLY A 38 11.07 -8.86 -0.73
N GLN A 39 10.58 -9.73 0.16
CA GLN A 39 11.26 -10.93 0.64
C GLN A 39 10.38 -12.14 0.36
N MET A 40 10.79 -12.98 -0.59
CA MET A 40 10.02 -14.13 -1.04
C MET A 40 9.78 -15.14 0.10
N GLU A 41 10.76 -15.30 0.99
CA GLU A 41 10.70 -16.17 2.16
C GLU A 41 9.67 -15.73 3.21
N LYS A 42 9.14 -14.50 3.10
CA LYS A 42 8.11 -13.95 4.00
C LYS A 42 6.70 -14.17 3.47
N VAL A 43 6.55 -14.62 2.23
CA VAL A 43 5.25 -14.92 1.65
C VAL A 43 4.74 -16.25 2.20
N HIS A 44 3.44 -16.31 2.49
CA HIS A 44 2.82 -17.52 3.03
C HIS A 44 2.99 -18.71 2.08
N LYS A 45 3.43 -19.85 2.61
CA LYS A 45 3.81 -21.06 1.84
C LYS A 45 2.71 -21.65 0.93
N ASN A 46 1.44 -21.39 1.23
CA ASN A 46 0.32 -21.86 0.41
C ASN A 46 -0.12 -20.84 -0.66
N ALA A 47 0.46 -19.63 -0.69
CA ALA A 47 0.25 -18.71 -1.80
C ALA A 47 1.19 -19.08 -2.95
N ARG A 48 0.70 -19.03 -4.19
CA ARG A 48 1.57 -19.18 -5.37
C ARG A 48 2.26 -17.84 -5.64
N ILE A 49 3.56 -17.87 -5.92
CA ILE A 49 4.33 -16.66 -6.20
C ILE A 49 4.74 -16.66 -7.68
N THR A 50 4.49 -15.53 -8.33
CA THR A 50 4.91 -15.25 -9.69
C THR A 50 5.87 -14.06 -9.65
N HIS A 51 7.15 -14.30 -9.96
CA HIS A 51 8.19 -13.27 -9.98
C HIS A 51 8.16 -12.52 -11.31
N GLY A 52 7.92 -11.21 -11.26
CA GLY A 52 8.03 -10.34 -12.42
C GLY A 52 7.49 -8.94 -12.17
N ASN A 53 7.43 -8.12 -13.22
CA ASN A 53 7.22 -6.68 -13.10
C ASN A 53 5.90 -6.24 -13.75
N ILE A 54 5.16 -5.36 -13.08
CA ILE A 54 3.92 -4.75 -13.58
C ILE A 54 4.13 -3.86 -14.82
N LEU A 55 5.38 -3.50 -15.11
CA LEU A 55 5.76 -2.77 -16.33
C LEU A 55 5.98 -3.69 -17.54
N ASP A 56 6.18 -4.99 -17.33
CA ASP A 56 6.22 -5.96 -18.41
C ASP A 56 4.78 -6.38 -18.76
N LEU A 57 4.23 -5.71 -19.78
CA LEU A 57 2.86 -5.95 -20.23
C LEU A 57 2.64 -7.38 -20.71
N HIS A 58 3.62 -8.00 -21.36
CA HIS A 58 3.46 -9.35 -21.88
C HIS A 58 3.39 -10.37 -20.74
N PHE A 59 4.29 -10.24 -19.76
CA PHE A 59 4.26 -11.06 -18.55
C PHE A 59 3.00 -10.83 -17.74
N LEU A 60 2.61 -9.57 -17.50
CA LEU A 60 1.40 -9.23 -16.74
C LEU A 60 0.16 -9.83 -17.42
N GLU A 61 0.10 -9.81 -18.74
CA GLU A 61 -0.97 -10.44 -19.50
C GLU A 61 -1.05 -11.96 -19.26
N GLN A 62 0.09 -12.67 -19.25
CA GLN A 62 0.13 -14.11 -18.95
C GLN A 62 -0.46 -14.42 -17.57
N VAL A 63 -0.12 -13.64 -16.55
CA VAL A 63 -0.64 -13.81 -15.18
C VAL A 63 -2.17 -13.72 -15.14
N PHE A 64 -2.76 -12.79 -15.89
CA PHE A 64 -4.22 -12.64 -15.93
C PHE A 64 -4.92 -13.74 -16.77
N ILE A 65 -4.22 -14.34 -17.74
CA ILE A 65 -4.76 -15.46 -18.55
C ILE A 65 -4.87 -16.74 -17.72
N GLU A 66 -3.85 -17.03 -16.90
CA GLU A 66 -3.71 -18.33 -16.25
C GLU A 66 -4.75 -18.59 -15.15
N ASP A 67 -5.14 -17.54 -14.42
CA ASP A 67 -5.66 -17.74 -13.07
C ASP A 67 -7.08 -17.24 -12.81
N GLY A 68 -7.66 -16.39 -13.65
CA GLY A 68 -9.03 -15.88 -13.47
C GLY A 68 -9.31 -15.29 -12.08
N PHE A 69 -9.00 -13.99 -11.90
CA PHE A 69 -9.08 -13.36 -10.59
C PHE A 69 -10.44 -12.74 -10.28
N ASP A 70 -10.89 -12.86 -9.02
CA ASP A 70 -12.07 -12.16 -8.49
C ASP A 70 -11.70 -10.77 -7.96
N THR A 71 -10.48 -10.60 -7.47
CA THR A 71 -10.02 -9.34 -6.86
C THR A 71 -8.53 -9.17 -7.03
N VAL A 72 -8.11 -7.95 -7.36
CA VAL A 72 -6.71 -7.51 -7.31
C VAL A 72 -6.49 -6.67 -6.06
N ILE A 73 -5.48 -6.98 -5.27
CA ILE A 73 -4.95 -6.12 -4.21
C ILE A 73 -3.65 -5.53 -4.71
N HIS A 74 -3.61 -4.20 -4.88
CA HIS A 74 -2.48 -3.48 -5.45
C HIS A 74 -1.71 -2.71 -4.37
N LEU A 75 -0.56 -3.27 -3.99
CA LEU A 75 0.38 -2.74 -3.00
C LEU A 75 1.73 -2.34 -3.62
N ALA A 76 2.00 -2.72 -4.88
CA ALA A 76 3.28 -2.44 -5.53
C ALA A 76 3.43 -0.95 -5.86
N ALA A 77 4.22 -0.26 -5.07
CA ALA A 77 4.57 1.14 -5.30
C ALA A 77 5.95 1.45 -4.73
N LYS A 78 6.63 2.40 -5.37
CA LYS A 78 7.71 3.17 -4.73
C LYS A 78 7.08 4.12 -3.71
N LYS A 79 7.68 4.22 -2.52
CA LYS A 79 7.07 4.87 -1.35
C LYS A 79 7.92 5.93 -0.65
N SER A 80 9.18 6.11 -1.04
CA SER A 80 10.07 7.07 -0.38
C SER A 80 9.78 8.48 -0.88
N VAL A 81 9.39 9.38 0.03
CA VAL A 81 9.11 10.78 -0.32
C VAL A 81 10.35 11.46 -0.87
N ASN A 82 11.50 11.32 -0.20
CA ASN A 82 12.75 11.95 -0.62
C ASN A 82 13.22 11.45 -2.00
N GLU A 83 13.20 10.13 -2.21
CA GLU A 83 13.57 9.55 -3.52
C GLU A 83 12.61 10.02 -4.62
N SER A 84 11.33 10.27 -4.30
CA SER A 84 10.35 10.75 -5.28
C SER A 84 10.62 12.16 -5.77
N GLU A 85 11.21 13.02 -4.93
CA GLU A 85 11.62 14.37 -5.32
C GLU A 85 12.91 14.35 -6.14
N GLU A 86 13.84 13.44 -5.80
CA GLU A 86 15.11 13.27 -6.54
C GLU A 86 14.90 12.59 -7.90
N ASN A 87 14.04 11.58 -7.96
CA ASN A 87 13.82 10.71 -9.12
C ASN A 87 12.33 10.58 -9.47
N PRO A 88 11.65 11.68 -9.86
CA PRO A 88 10.21 11.69 -10.09
C PRO A 88 9.76 10.74 -11.19
N GLU A 89 10.56 10.59 -12.26
CA GLU A 89 10.26 9.69 -13.38
C GLU A 89 10.06 8.24 -12.91
N LEU A 90 10.90 7.75 -11.98
CA LEU A 90 10.80 6.40 -11.42
C LEU A 90 9.44 6.18 -10.75
N TYR A 91 8.93 7.21 -10.05
CA TYR A 91 7.65 7.15 -9.36
C TYR A 91 6.49 7.19 -10.34
N PHE A 92 6.54 8.04 -11.38
CA PHE A 92 5.50 8.06 -12.40
C PHE A 92 5.45 6.75 -13.21
N GLN A 93 6.62 6.21 -13.61
CA GLN A 93 6.67 4.93 -14.29
C GLN A 93 6.12 3.80 -13.40
N ASN A 94 6.70 3.60 -12.21
CA ASN A 94 6.31 2.47 -11.38
C ASN A 94 4.87 2.60 -10.84
N ASN A 95 4.52 3.74 -10.27
CA ASN A 95 3.24 3.88 -9.58
C ASN A 95 2.11 4.16 -10.57
N VAL A 96 2.27 5.12 -11.49
CA VAL A 96 1.19 5.53 -12.39
C VAL A 96 1.07 4.57 -13.58
N VAL A 97 2.14 4.39 -14.36
CA VAL A 97 2.09 3.49 -15.54
C VAL A 97 1.86 2.04 -15.10
N GLY A 98 2.51 1.59 -14.03
CA GLY A 98 2.25 0.26 -13.46
C GLY A 98 0.80 0.05 -13.04
N THR A 99 0.16 1.04 -12.41
CA THR A 99 -1.28 0.97 -12.07
C THR A 99 -2.15 0.95 -13.32
N LEU A 100 -1.83 1.74 -14.34
CA LEU A 100 -2.56 1.74 -15.61
C LEU A 100 -2.49 0.36 -16.31
N ASN A 101 -1.31 -0.28 -16.30
CA ASN A 101 -1.13 -1.63 -16.84
C ASN A 101 -2.04 -2.65 -16.14
N ILE A 102 -2.07 -2.62 -14.80
CA ILE A 102 -2.93 -3.48 -13.99
C ILE A 102 -4.40 -3.25 -14.33
N LEU A 103 -4.86 -1.99 -14.33
CA LEU A 103 -6.24 -1.64 -14.65
C LEU A 103 -6.63 -2.07 -16.07
N SER A 104 -5.72 -1.96 -17.03
CA SER A 104 -5.92 -2.40 -18.41
C SER A 104 -6.10 -3.93 -18.47
N MET A 105 -5.30 -4.70 -17.74
CA MET A 105 -5.47 -6.16 -17.65
C MET A 105 -6.76 -6.54 -16.93
N MET A 106 -7.08 -5.89 -15.82
CA MET A 106 -8.35 -6.10 -15.12
C MET A 106 -9.54 -5.88 -16.05
N SER A 107 -9.54 -4.79 -16.83
CA SER A 107 -10.59 -4.52 -17.80
C SER A 107 -10.64 -5.55 -18.93
N LYS A 108 -9.50 -6.00 -19.44
CA LYS A 108 -9.41 -6.96 -20.55
C LYS A 108 -9.91 -8.35 -20.14
N TYR A 109 -9.59 -8.77 -18.92
CA TYR A 109 -9.90 -10.10 -18.39
C TYR A 109 -11.09 -10.10 -17.42
N ASN A 110 -11.87 -9.01 -17.38
CA ASN A 110 -13.09 -8.87 -16.59
C ASN A 110 -12.92 -9.09 -15.08
N VAL A 111 -11.76 -8.73 -14.53
CA VAL A 111 -11.53 -8.79 -13.08
C VAL A 111 -12.30 -7.64 -12.42
N PRO A 112 -13.29 -7.94 -11.56
CA PRO A 112 -14.31 -6.96 -11.23
C PRO A 112 -13.88 -5.95 -10.15
N LYS A 113 -12.89 -6.29 -9.33
CA LYS A 113 -12.63 -5.57 -8.07
C LYS A 113 -11.16 -5.28 -7.84
N ILE A 114 -10.84 -4.05 -7.45
CA ILE A 114 -9.51 -3.66 -6.98
C ILE A 114 -9.56 -3.15 -5.53
N ILE A 115 -8.58 -3.56 -4.73
CA ILE A 115 -8.28 -2.97 -3.42
C ILE A 115 -6.93 -2.28 -3.57
N PHE A 116 -6.90 -0.96 -3.41
CA PHE A 116 -5.73 -0.15 -3.68
C PHE A 116 -5.15 0.45 -2.40
N SER A 117 -3.86 0.24 -2.22
CA SER A 117 -3.06 0.91 -1.21
C SER A 117 -2.71 2.33 -1.66
N SER A 118 -3.43 3.30 -1.11
CA SER A 118 -3.10 4.73 -1.21
C SER A 118 -2.38 5.17 0.07
N THR A 119 -2.40 6.47 0.36
CA THR A 119 -1.66 7.09 1.47
C THR A 119 -2.36 8.34 1.94
N ALA A 120 -2.20 8.69 3.22
CA ALA A 120 -2.61 9.99 3.72
C ALA A 120 -1.81 11.16 3.11
N ALA A 121 -0.66 10.90 2.46
CA ALA A 121 0.11 11.93 1.77
C ALA A 121 -0.60 12.54 0.53
N VAL A 122 -1.80 12.05 0.18
CA VAL A 122 -2.67 12.69 -0.81
C VAL A 122 -3.33 13.96 -0.26
N TYR A 123 -3.50 14.06 1.06
CA TYR A 123 -4.17 15.20 1.67
C TYR A 123 -3.31 16.46 1.65
N LYS A 124 -3.99 17.60 1.61
CA LYS A 124 -3.38 18.89 1.86
C LYS A 124 -2.89 18.95 3.31
N PRO A 125 -1.60 19.26 3.57
CA PRO A 125 -1.10 19.43 4.92
C PRO A 125 -1.90 20.50 5.68
N LYS A 126 -2.36 20.14 6.89
CA LYS A 126 -2.95 21.08 7.83
C LYS A 126 -1.88 21.53 8.83
N ASN A 127 -1.72 22.84 9.00
CA ASN A 127 -0.79 23.43 9.97
C ASN A 127 -1.47 23.64 11.33
N VAL A 128 -2.09 22.59 11.87
CA VAL A 128 -2.74 22.61 13.18
C VAL A 128 -2.35 21.37 13.97
N GLU A 129 -2.22 21.56 15.28
CA GLU A 129 -2.01 20.47 16.23
C GLU A 129 -3.20 19.49 16.18
N ASN A 130 -2.92 18.17 16.26
CA ASN A 130 -3.92 17.10 16.19
C ASN A 130 -4.79 17.17 14.91
N ALA A 131 -4.16 17.41 13.76
CA ALA A 131 -4.84 17.49 12.47
C ALA A 131 -5.55 16.16 12.11
N ILE A 132 -6.86 16.09 12.37
CA ILE A 132 -7.68 14.95 11.96
C ILE A 132 -8.00 15.08 10.47
N TYR A 133 -7.72 14.02 9.70
CA TYR A 133 -8.16 13.89 8.32
C TYR A 133 -9.34 12.94 8.21
N THR A 134 -10.35 13.38 7.49
CA THR A 134 -11.48 12.57 7.02
C THR A 134 -11.32 12.29 5.53
N GLU A 135 -12.12 11.37 5.00
CA GLU A 135 -12.16 11.04 3.58
C GLU A 135 -12.57 12.25 2.72
N ASP A 136 -13.33 13.19 3.30
CA ASP A 136 -13.76 14.45 2.70
C ASP A 136 -12.73 15.59 2.82
N SER A 137 -11.60 15.36 3.51
CA SER A 137 -10.56 16.38 3.62
C SER A 137 -9.94 16.71 2.25
N GLU A 138 -9.51 17.97 2.08
CA GLU A 138 -8.96 18.49 0.83
C GLU A 138 -7.76 17.65 0.36
N VAL A 139 -7.76 17.26 -0.92
CA VAL A 139 -6.74 16.43 -1.54
C VAL A 139 -5.83 17.31 -2.39
N GLU A 140 -4.65 17.65 -1.85
CA GLU A 140 -3.64 18.48 -2.50
C GLU A 140 -2.23 17.98 -2.10
N PRO A 141 -1.73 16.91 -2.73
CA PRO A 141 -0.43 16.34 -2.38
C PRO A 141 0.71 17.30 -2.68
N ILE A 142 1.59 17.49 -1.69
CA ILE A 142 2.73 18.42 -1.77
C ILE A 142 4.03 17.78 -2.27
N ASN A 143 4.06 16.46 -2.44
CA ASN A 143 5.23 15.72 -2.94
C ASN A 143 4.85 14.78 -4.09
N VAL A 144 5.85 14.35 -4.85
CA VAL A 144 5.69 13.49 -6.04
C VAL A 144 5.08 12.15 -5.67
N TYR A 145 5.52 11.49 -4.59
CA TYR A 145 4.93 10.24 -4.11
C TYR A 145 3.40 10.35 -3.90
N GLY A 146 2.95 11.31 -3.10
CA GLY A 146 1.53 11.57 -2.85
C GLY A 146 0.76 11.89 -4.13
N ARG A 147 1.37 12.65 -5.04
CA ARG A 147 0.79 12.96 -6.36
C ARG A 147 0.57 11.71 -7.19
N THR A 148 1.55 10.79 -7.25
CA THR A 148 1.38 9.54 -8.00
C THR A 148 0.26 8.67 -7.43
N LYS A 149 0.15 8.57 -6.10
CA LYS A 149 -0.93 7.82 -5.44
C LYS A 149 -2.29 8.43 -5.72
N TYR A 150 -2.40 9.75 -5.69
CA TYR A 150 -3.66 10.42 -6.03
C TYR A 150 -4.05 10.21 -7.51
N MET A 151 -3.11 10.28 -8.44
CA MET A 151 -3.36 9.95 -9.84
C MET A 151 -3.88 8.51 -10.01
N CYS A 152 -3.32 7.56 -9.27
CA CYS A 152 -3.83 6.18 -9.24
C CYS A 152 -5.28 6.11 -8.75
N GLU A 153 -5.64 6.83 -7.68
CA GLU A 153 -7.03 6.89 -7.20
C GLU A 153 -7.99 7.42 -8.27
N LEU A 154 -7.60 8.47 -8.98
CA LEU A 154 -8.40 9.06 -10.07
C LEU A 154 -8.59 8.06 -11.21
N MET A 155 -7.52 7.39 -11.65
CA MET A 155 -7.60 6.35 -12.68
C MET A 155 -8.54 5.20 -12.27
N ILE A 156 -8.42 4.71 -11.03
CA ILE A 156 -9.30 3.64 -10.51
C ILE A 156 -10.77 4.07 -10.54
N LYS A 157 -11.06 5.30 -10.07
CA LYS A 157 -12.41 5.86 -10.06
C LYS A 157 -12.97 6.00 -11.48
N ASP A 158 -12.16 6.44 -12.43
CA ASP A 158 -12.57 6.53 -13.84
C ASP A 158 -12.83 5.18 -14.47
N PHE A 159 -11.98 4.18 -14.21
CA PHE A 159 -12.20 2.81 -14.70
C PHE A 159 -13.53 2.24 -14.15
N GLN A 160 -13.86 2.50 -12.88
CA GLN A 160 -15.15 2.08 -12.32
C GLN A 160 -16.33 2.86 -12.91
N ARG A 161 -16.21 4.19 -13.05
CA ARG A 161 -17.24 5.06 -13.65
C ARG A 161 -17.56 4.66 -15.09
N LEU A 162 -16.55 4.23 -15.84
CA LEU A 162 -16.68 3.78 -17.24
C LEU A 162 -17.04 2.30 -17.37
N GLY A 163 -17.33 1.60 -16.27
CA GLY A 163 -17.74 0.19 -16.27
C GLY A 163 -16.63 -0.79 -16.66
N LYS A 164 -15.36 -0.39 -16.59
CA LYS A 164 -14.18 -1.23 -16.88
C LYS A 164 -13.82 -2.15 -15.73
N ILE A 165 -14.14 -1.72 -14.50
CA ILE A 165 -14.17 -2.53 -13.29
C ILE A 165 -15.51 -2.28 -12.58
N LYS A 166 -15.94 -3.21 -11.74
CA LYS A 166 -17.22 -3.09 -11.01
C LYS A 166 -17.06 -2.30 -9.72
N GLN A 167 -15.95 -2.51 -9.01
CA GLN A 167 -15.79 -2.02 -7.64
C GLN A 167 -14.34 -1.65 -7.32
N TYR A 168 -14.16 -0.65 -6.45
CA TYR A 168 -12.87 -0.38 -5.82
C TYR A 168 -12.98 -0.19 -4.31
N VAL A 169 -11.94 -0.54 -3.57
CA VAL A 169 -11.72 -0.05 -2.21
C VAL A 169 -10.37 0.63 -2.18
N ILE A 170 -10.30 1.88 -1.73
CA ILE A 170 -9.04 2.63 -1.63
C ILE A 170 -8.75 2.88 -0.16
N PHE A 171 -7.58 2.45 0.31
CA PHE A 171 -7.13 2.69 1.67
C PHE A 171 -6.09 3.80 1.71
N ARG A 172 -6.41 4.89 2.42
CA ARG A 172 -5.48 5.98 2.72
C ARG A 172 -5.00 5.81 4.16
N TYR A 173 -3.80 5.30 4.33
CA TYR A 173 -3.20 5.15 5.65
C TYR A 173 -1.97 6.02 5.83
N PHE A 174 -1.68 6.29 7.10
CA PHE A 174 -0.57 7.12 7.55
C PHE A 174 0.68 6.25 7.70
N ASN A 175 1.13 6.03 8.93
CA ASN A 175 2.32 5.24 9.22
C ASN A 175 1.90 3.84 9.64
N VAL A 176 2.59 2.84 9.12
CA VAL A 176 2.35 1.44 9.46
C VAL A 176 3.53 0.97 10.30
N ALA A 177 3.23 0.33 11.43
CA ALA A 177 4.23 -0.19 12.36
C ALA A 177 3.86 -1.58 12.87
N GLY A 178 4.83 -2.23 13.53
CA GLY A 178 4.65 -3.53 14.17
C GLY A 178 5.12 -4.72 13.32
N ASP A 179 4.91 -5.92 13.84
CA ASP A 179 5.26 -7.18 13.18
C ASP A 179 4.15 -8.20 13.43
N THR A 180 3.85 -9.02 12.42
CA THR A 180 2.88 -10.12 12.54
C THR A 180 3.56 -11.44 12.89
N GLY A 181 4.83 -11.39 13.32
CA GLY A 181 5.66 -12.57 13.59
C GLY A 181 6.38 -13.11 12.35
N LEU A 182 6.18 -12.48 11.19
CA LEU A 182 6.91 -12.78 9.95
C LEU A 182 8.37 -12.34 10.04
N LYS A 183 8.72 -11.45 10.98
CA LYS A 183 10.07 -10.89 11.15
C LYS A 183 10.56 -10.27 9.84
N PHE A 184 9.68 -9.50 9.18
CA PHE A 184 10.03 -8.79 7.96
C PHE A 184 11.02 -7.67 8.31
N VAL A 185 12.15 -7.61 7.61
CA VAL A 185 13.17 -6.57 7.84
C VAL A 185 13.30 -5.72 6.59
N GLU A 186 12.72 -4.52 6.62
CA GLU A 186 12.83 -3.60 5.49
C GLU A 186 14.28 -3.09 5.35
N LYS A 187 14.87 -3.32 4.17
CA LYS A 187 16.22 -2.83 3.85
C LYS A 187 16.17 -1.32 3.60
N ASN A 188 17.12 -0.58 4.17
CA ASN A 188 17.22 0.87 4.02
C ASN A 188 15.95 1.63 4.45
N ALA A 189 15.24 1.13 5.46
CA ALA A 189 14.04 1.75 5.98
C ALA A 189 14.32 3.18 6.47
N GLN A 190 13.43 4.10 6.13
CA GLN A 190 13.51 5.53 6.50
C GLN A 190 12.43 5.93 7.51
N ASN A 191 11.62 4.95 7.95
CA ASN A 191 10.51 5.18 8.88
C ASN A 191 11.00 5.10 10.33
N VAL A 192 10.32 5.81 11.23
CA VAL A 192 10.68 5.97 12.65
C VAL A 192 10.96 4.64 13.36
N PHE A 193 10.01 3.69 13.34
CA PHE A 193 10.17 2.44 14.10
C PHE A 193 11.31 1.54 13.60
N PRO A 194 11.49 1.31 12.28
CA PRO A 194 12.67 0.59 11.79
C PRO A 194 13.99 1.28 12.16
N LEU A 195 14.09 2.61 12.03
CA LEU A 195 15.29 3.36 12.38
C LEU A 195 15.59 3.28 13.89
N LEU A 196 14.56 3.46 14.73
CA LEU A 196 14.67 3.35 16.18
C LEU A 196 15.08 1.94 16.62
N SER A 197 14.44 0.91 16.05
CA SER A 197 14.81 -0.48 16.34
C SER A 197 16.25 -0.78 15.93
N ASN A 198 16.70 -0.27 14.79
CA ASN A 198 18.08 -0.45 14.32
C ASN A 198 19.08 0.27 15.24
N ALA A 199 18.74 1.48 15.70
CA ALA A 199 19.56 2.24 16.65
C ALA A 199 19.71 1.50 17.98
N ILE A 200 18.62 0.96 18.53
CA ILE A 200 18.63 0.17 19.77
C ILE A 200 19.50 -1.09 19.60
N VAL A 201 19.31 -1.84 18.51
CA VAL A 201 20.03 -3.11 18.29
C VAL A 201 21.54 -2.89 18.11
N ASN A 202 21.94 -1.83 17.41
CA ASN A 202 23.34 -1.57 17.11
C ASN A 202 24.01 -0.62 18.13
N GLY A 203 23.26 -0.08 19.08
CA GLY A 203 23.75 0.93 20.02
C GLY A 203 24.18 2.23 19.33
N THR A 204 23.53 2.61 18.23
CA THR A 204 23.80 3.86 17.51
C THR A 204 22.82 4.95 17.92
N GLU A 205 23.14 6.20 17.56
CA GLU A 205 22.25 7.33 17.80
C GLU A 205 20.99 7.25 16.92
N PHE A 206 19.89 7.79 17.44
CA PHE A 206 18.64 8.00 16.72
C PHE A 206 18.34 9.51 16.68
N THR A 207 18.20 10.07 15.48
CA THR A 207 17.97 11.51 15.29
C THR A 207 16.47 11.82 15.28
N ILE A 208 16.03 12.71 16.16
CA ILE A 208 14.70 13.33 16.11
C ILE A 208 14.81 14.60 15.27
N PHE A 209 13.95 14.74 14.26
CA PHE A 209 13.96 15.89 13.34
C PHE A 209 12.94 16.95 13.78
N GLY A 210 13.43 17.98 14.47
CA GLY A 210 12.65 19.11 14.95
C GLY A 210 12.13 18.91 16.39
N ASP A 211 12.25 19.96 17.17
CA ASP A 211 11.89 20.06 18.59
C ASP A 211 11.14 21.38 18.91
N ASP A 212 10.66 22.08 17.88
CA ASP A 212 10.00 23.38 17.95
C ASP A 212 8.59 23.39 17.33
N TYR A 213 7.99 22.21 17.12
CA TYR A 213 6.60 22.10 16.67
C TYR A 213 5.62 22.57 17.75
N LEU A 214 4.42 23.00 17.33
CA LEU A 214 3.31 23.31 18.23
C LEU A 214 2.64 22.00 18.71
N THR A 215 3.36 21.24 19.54
CA THR A 215 2.97 19.94 20.13
C THR A 215 3.45 19.88 21.58
N GLU A 216 2.98 18.91 22.37
CA GLU A 216 3.23 18.85 23.82
C GLU A 216 4.73 18.84 24.18
N ASP A 217 5.55 18.10 23.43
CA ASP A 217 7.01 17.98 23.66
C ASP A 217 7.87 18.67 22.58
N GLY A 218 7.24 19.39 21.65
CA GLY A 218 7.91 20.06 20.53
C GLY A 218 8.25 19.15 19.36
N THR A 219 7.99 17.83 19.44
CA THR A 219 8.31 16.86 18.38
C THR A 219 7.11 16.54 17.47
N GLY A 220 7.35 15.77 16.42
CA GLY A 220 6.34 15.49 15.39
C GLY A 220 5.31 14.42 15.78
N VAL A 221 4.07 14.83 16.01
CA VAL A 221 2.90 13.96 16.26
C VAL A 221 2.45 13.20 15.00
N ARG A 222 2.25 11.88 15.04
CA ARG A 222 1.81 11.06 13.88
C ARG A 222 0.87 9.90 14.27
N ASP A 223 -0.08 9.55 13.38
CA ASP A 223 -0.90 8.34 13.51
C ASP A 223 -0.11 7.10 13.01
N TYR A 224 -0.05 6.07 13.86
CA TYR A 224 0.54 4.77 13.56
C TYR A 224 -0.50 3.66 13.70
N ILE A 225 -0.78 2.96 12.61
CA ILE A 225 -1.61 1.75 12.61
C ILE A 225 -0.75 0.49 12.67
N HIS A 226 -1.17 -0.49 13.48
CA HIS A 226 -0.50 -1.77 13.53
C HIS A 226 -0.72 -2.55 12.21
N ILE A 227 0.34 -3.21 11.71
CA ILE A 227 0.30 -3.93 10.45
C ILE A 227 -0.77 -5.04 10.40
N SER A 228 -1.07 -5.69 11.53
CA SER A 228 -2.15 -6.69 11.60
C SER A 228 -3.52 -6.09 11.34
N ASP A 229 -3.79 -4.89 11.86
CA ASP A 229 -5.08 -4.23 11.66
C ASP A 229 -5.23 -3.81 10.20
N LEU A 230 -4.13 -3.33 9.61
CA LEU A 230 -4.08 -3.01 8.19
C LEU A 230 -4.31 -4.25 7.31
N ALA A 231 -3.69 -5.39 7.63
CA ALA A 231 -3.86 -6.64 6.90
C ALA A 231 -5.31 -7.16 7.01
N ASN A 232 -5.90 -7.13 8.21
CA ASN A 232 -7.30 -7.47 8.44
C ASN A 232 -8.26 -6.57 7.63
N ALA A 233 -7.99 -5.27 7.54
CA ALA A 233 -8.79 -4.36 6.72
C ALA A 233 -8.81 -4.77 5.23
N HIS A 234 -7.71 -5.32 4.70
CA HIS A 234 -7.67 -5.83 3.33
C HIS A 234 -8.51 -7.11 3.15
N VAL A 235 -8.51 -8.01 4.14
CA VAL A 235 -9.39 -9.19 4.14
C VAL A 235 -10.86 -8.77 4.13
N LEU A 236 -11.24 -7.82 4.99
CA LEU A 236 -12.60 -7.26 5.02
C LEU A 236 -12.96 -6.56 3.70
N ALA A 237 -12.01 -5.85 3.09
CA ALA A 237 -12.23 -5.19 1.81
C ALA A 237 -12.53 -6.18 0.67
N VAL A 238 -12.04 -7.42 0.72
CA VAL A 238 -12.43 -8.46 -0.27
C VAL A 238 -13.93 -8.79 -0.19
N GLN A 239 -14.52 -8.66 1.00
CA GLN A 239 -15.93 -8.93 1.28
C GLN A 239 -16.84 -7.72 1.06
N ALA A 240 -16.31 -6.50 1.01
CA ALA A 240 -17.10 -5.29 0.79
C ALA A 240 -17.87 -5.33 -0.54
N ASP A 241 -19.10 -4.82 -0.58
CA ASP A 241 -19.96 -4.81 -1.78
C ASP A 241 -20.15 -3.42 -2.42
N THR A 242 -19.61 -2.37 -1.79
CA THR A 242 -19.67 -0.99 -2.31
C THR A 242 -18.28 -0.44 -2.61
N SER A 243 -18.18 0.46 -3.59
CA SER A 243 -16.95 1.22 -3.81
C SER A 243 -16.78 2.27 -2.73
N ALA A 244 -15.58 2.42 -2.17
CA ALA A 244 -15.31 3.42 -1.14
C ALA A 244 -13.83 3.77 -1.01
N VAL A 245 -13.59 4.94 -0.42
CA VAL A 245 -12.29 5.36 0.10
C VAL A 245 -12.39 5.30 1.62
N TYR A 246 -11.38 4.77 2.30
CA TYR A 246 -11.32 4.73 3.77
C TYR A 246 -9.97 5.19 4.27
N ASN A 247 -9.98 6.01 5.32
CA ASN A 247 -8.81 6.23 6.14
C ASN A 247 -8.60 5.04 7.07
N LEU A 248 -7.35 4.56 7.16
CA LEU A 248 -6.97 3.55 8.15
C LEU A 248 -5.91 4.15 9.08
N GLY A 249 -6.27 4.24 10.35
CA GLY A 249 -5.52 4.88 11.42
C GLY A 249 -6.16 4.55 12.77
N THR A 250 -5.51 4.95 13.86
CA THR A 250 -5.94 4.57 15.23
C THR A 250 -6.74 5.66 15.95
N LYS A 251 -6.86 6.85 15.34
CA LYS A 251 -7.37 8.09 16.00
C LYS A 251 -6.57 8.51 17.24
N MET A 252 -5.49 7.81 17.56
CA MET A 252 -4.56 8.13 18.62
C MET A 252 -3.25 8.52 17.95
N ASP A 253 -2.90 9.79 18.06
CA ASP A 253 -1.61 10.23 17.58
C ASP A 253 -0.54 9.86 18.62
N ILE A 254 0.60 9.40 18.12
CA ILE A 254 1.79 9.12 18.93
C ILE A 254 2.76 10.27 18.70
N GLN A 255 3.24 10.84 19.80
CA GLN A 255 4.43 11.69 19.87
C GLN A 255 5.66 10.80 19.97
#